data_AF-A0A949IQU9-F1
#
_entry.id   AF-A0A949IQU9-F1
#
_cell.length_a   1.000
_cell.length_b   1.000
_cell.length_c   1.000
_cell.angle_alpha   90.00
_cell.angle_beta   90.00
_cell.angle_gamma   90.00
#
_symmetry.space_group_name_H-M   'P 1'
#
loop_
_entity.id
_entity.type
_entity.pdbx_description
1 polymer ?
#
loop_
_entity_poly.entity_id
_entity_poly.type
_entity_poly.pdbx_seq_one_letter_code
_entity_poly.pdbx_strand_id
1 'polypeptide(L)'
;MVSGPVDAKGGTEPGAGSEFDMPRIQYWTNKHQSAEALRIIDKVPVTAKNANTVHLLRGLAFRSGRDPEGAVAEFDQVTNLDDLLAKAGLVAGSYSQVERYDKAIEILDRAIASNANADLYALRGEYKCAQGRFAEAIPDYKKAALKDSDRQRAYLCVGGELLRRQGKVKEALSLLDVGLKAPDRSSDGKYYLCRAMCYGQINDWPLAEQSCSIGLKIADNAIAKAARARHGSVEEIAKSQLLLERAKCYDHLGKKNLAALDREAHLKLSAATEDDLLGAAEKSR
;
A
#
# COMPACT_ATOMS: atom_id res chain seq x y z
N MET A 1 44.24 14.16 14.67
CA MET A 1 42.95 14.87 14.89
C MET A 1 42.26 14.92 13.52
N VAL A 2 41.12 14.30 13.23
CA VAL A 2 40.06 13.68 14.03
C VAL A 2 39.33 12.65 13.13
N SER A 3 39.06 11.49 13.74
CA SER A 3 37.98 10.49 13.56
C SER A 3 37.52 10.01 12.16
N GLY A 4 37.66 8.70 11.96
CA GLY A 4 36.90 7.89 11.00
C GLY A 4 35.44 7.65 11.41
N PRO A 5 34.65 7.00 10.52
CA PRO A 5 33.22 6.83 10.72
C PRO A 5 32.91 5.76 11.79
N VAL A 6 31.87 6.07 12.55
CA VAL A 6 31.40 5.37 13.75
C VAL A 6 30.64 4.11 13.35
N ASP A 7 31.07 2.98 13.91
CA ASP A 7 30.43 1.67 13.82
C ASP A 7 28.98 1.72 14.36
N ALA A 8 28.03 1.40 13.50
CA ALA A 8 26.68 1.00 13.91
C ALA A 8 26.74 -0.46 14.38
N LYS A 9 26.77 -0.66 15.70
CA LYS A 9 26.66 -1.99 16.32
C LYS A 9 25.23 -2.53 16.23
N GLY A 10 25.10 -3.78 15.79
CA GLY A 10 24.05 -4.67 16.26
C GLY A 10 22.93 -5.05 15.29
N GLY A 11 23.23 -5.29 14.02
CA GLY A 11 22.38 -6.08 13.14
C GLY A 11 23.18 -7.26 12.62
N THR A 12 22.82 -8.49 13.00
CA THR A 12 23.42 -9.69 12.43
C THR A 12 22.98 -9.82 10.98
N GLU A 13 23.69 -9.16 10.07
CA GLU A 13 23.92 -9.77 8.77
C GLU A 13 24.63 -11.11 9.03
N PRO A 14 24.19 -12.22 8.42
CA PRO A 14 25.01 -13.41 8.39
C PRO A 14 26.24 -13.09 7.53
N GLY A 15 27.32 -12.68 8.20
CA GLY A 15 28.63 -12.57 7.60
C GLY A 15 29.03 -13.89 6.93
N ALA A 16 29.83 -13.78 5.87
CA ALA A 16 30.50 -14.85 5.14
C ALA A 16 30.89 -16.04 6.04
N GLY A 17 29.99 -17.04 6.12
CA GLY A 17 30.04 -18.12 7.12
C GLY A 17 28.67 -18.68 7.54
N SER A 18 27.57 -18.19 6.96
CA SER A 18 26.23 -18.77 7.12
C SER A 18 26.20 -20.23 6.65
N GLU A 19 25.77 -21.14 7.52
CA GLU A 19 25.49 -22.56 7.20
C GLU A 19 24.48 -22.72 6.04
N PHE A 20 23.74 -21.67 5.73
CA PHE A 20 22.83 -21.58 4.60
C PHE A 20 23.50 -20.97 3.37
N ASP A 21 23.31 -21.59 2.20
CA ASP A 21 23.65 -21.02 0.90
C ASP A 21 22.64 -19.91 0.52
N MET A 22 22.74 -18.78 1.21
CA MET A 22 21.84 -17.63 1.08
C MET A 22 21.72 -17.08 -0.35
N PRO A 23 22.81 -16.94 -1.14
CA PRO A 23 22.69 -16.51 -2.54
C PRO A 23 21.78 -17.43 -3.36
N ARG A 24 21.91 -18.75 -3.19
CA ARG A 24 21.13 -19.73 -3.93
C ARG A 24 19.68 -19.80 -3.44
N ILE A 25 19.45 -19.71 -2.12
CA ILE A 25 18.10 -19.61 -1.55
C ILE A 25 17.39 -18.37 -2.11
N GLN A 26 18.05 -17.22 -2.11
CA GLN A 26 17.49 -15.97 -2.61
C GLN A 26 17.21 -16.04 -4.11
N TYR A 27 18.12 -16.65 -4.89
CA TYR A 27 17.93 -16.87 -6.32
C TYR A 27 16.64 -17.62 -6.63
N TRP A 28 16.40 -18.77 -5.97
CA TRP A 28 15.19 -19.57 -6.20
C TRP A 28 13.92 -18.91 -5.64
N THR A 29 14.02 -18.25 -4.49
CA THR A 29 12.93 -17.45 -3.91
C THR A 29 12.49 -16.35 -4.89
N ASN A 30 13.44 -15.66 -5.52
CA ASN A 30 13.15 -14.62 -6.53
C ASN A 30 12.56 -15.19 -7.83
N LYS A 31 12.83 -16.47 -8.13
CA LYS A 31 12.21 -17.20 -9.24
C LYS A 31 10.86 -17.79 -8.89
N HIS A 32 10.35 -17.59 -7.67
CA HIS A 32 9.13 -18.21 -7.15
C HIS A 32 9.19 -19.75 -7.15
N GLN A 33 10.39 -20.32 -7.13
CA GLN A 33 10.62 -21.77 -7.13
C GLN A 33 10.87 -22.24 -5.69
N SER A 34 9.80 -22.28 -4.90
CA SER A 34 9.83 -22.61 -3.46
C SER A 34 10.48 -23.97 -3.20
N ALA A 35 10.18 -25.00 -3.99
CA ALA A 35 10.71 -26.34 -3.82
C ALA A 35 12.25 -26.40 -3.88
N GLU A 36 12.89 -25.64 -4.79
CA GLU A 36 14.35 -25.61 -4.90
C GLU A 36 15.00 -24.83 -3.75
N ALA A 37 14.35 -23.77 -3.27
CA ALA A 37 14.78 -23.06 -2.07
C ALA A 37 14.70 -23.96 -0.83
N LEU A 38 13.57 -24.64 -0.63
CA LEU A 38 13.36 -25.58 0.48
C LEU A 38 14.37 -26.73 0.45
N ARG A 39 14.68 -27.29 -0.73
CA ARG A 39 15.70 -28.34 -0.87
C ARG A 39 17.08 -27.91 -0.37
N ILE A 40 17.42 -26.62 -0.46
CA ILE A 40 18.69 -26.10 0.06
C ILE A 40 18.60 -25.92 1.57
N ILE A 41 17.49 -25.34 2.05
CA ILE A 41 17.25 -25.09 3.48
C ILE A 41 17.22 -26.40 4.26
N ASP A 42 16.54 -27.42 3.74
CA ASP A 42 16.34 -28.73 4.40
C ASP A 42 17.61 -29.58 4.50
N LYS A 43 18.69 -29.21 3.80
CA LYS A 43 20.00 -29.83 3.98
C LYS A 43 20.67 -29.41 5.28
N VAL A 44 20.26 -28.29 5.86
CA VAL A 44 20.80 -27.81 7.13
C VAL A 44 20.00 -28.47 8.26
N PRO A 45 20.63 -29.27 9.14
CA PRO A 45 19.95 -29.87 10.28
C PRO A 45 19.38 -28.79 11.21
N VAL A 46 18.14 -28.99 11.65
CA VAL A 46 17.50 -28.12 12.64
C VAL A 46 18.11 -28.40 14.01
N THR A 47 18.63 -27.35 14.64
CA THR A 47 19.20 -27.36 15.99
C THR A 47 18.55 -26.25 16.80
N ALA A 48 18.67 -26.31 18.13
CA ALA A 48 18.13 -25.26 19.00
C ALA A 48 18.70 -23.86 18.69
N LYS A 49 19.90 -23.75 18.09
CA LYS A 49 20.55 -22.47 17.78
C LYS A 49 20.05 -21.83 16.48
N ASN A 50 19.61 -22.64 15.51
CA ASN A 50 19.23 -22.17 14.17
C ASN A 50 17.75 -22.42 13.84
N ALA A 51 16.98 -23.02 14.74
CA ALA A 51 15.57 -23.36 14.49
C ALA A 51 14.75 -22.17 13.97
N ASN A 52 14.84 -21.03 14.64
CA ASN A 52 14.12 -19.82 14.22
C ASN A 52 14.56 -19.34 12.83
N THR A 53 15.85 -19.42 12.52
CA THR A 53 16.39 -19.06 11.20
C THR A 53 15.89 -20.03 10.12
N VAL A 54 15.89 -21.34 10.38
CA VAL A 54 15.35 -22.34 9.44
C VAL A 54 13.89 -22.06 9.15
N HIS A 55 13.07 -21.91 10.19
CA HIS A 55 11.63 -21.66 10.06
C HIS A 55 11.34 -20.33 9.36
N LEU A 56 12.10 -19.26 9.67
CA LEU A 56 12.02 -18.00 8.93
C LEU A 56 12.32 -18.23 7.44
N LEU A 57 13.43 -18.89 7.09
CA LEU A 57 13.82 -19.11 5.70
C LEU A 57 12.80 -19.96 4.94
N ARG A 58 12.27 -21.04 5.55
CA ARG A 58 11.19 -21.85 4.97
C ARG A 58 9.93 -21.04 4.75
N GLY A 59 9.51 -20.25 5.74
CA GLY A 59 8.32 -19.39 5.59
C GLY A 59 8.47 -18.36 4.47
N LEU A 60 9.66 -17.77 4.32
CA LEU A 60 9.96 -16.87 3.19
C LEU A 60 9.91 -17.61 1.84
N ALA A 61 10.39 -18.86 1.78
CA ALA A 61 10.35 -19.70 0.58
C ALA A 61 8.90 -20.07 0.19
N PHE A 62 8.07 -20.50 1.14
CA PHE A 62 6.63 -20.76 0.92
C PHE A 62 5.91 -19.51 0.43
N ARG A 63 6.13 -18.34 1.07
CA ARG A 63 5.56 -17.07 0.62
C ARG A 63 5.93 -16.78 -0.84
N SER A 64 7.19 -17.04 -1.22
CA SER A 64 7.64 -16.82 -2.60
C SER A 64 6.97 -17.74 -3.62
N GLY A 65 6.61 -18.96 -3.20
CA GLY A 65 5.85 -19.92 -3.97
C GLY A 65 4.33 -19.66 -3.99
N ARG A 66 3.88 -18.52 -3.43
CA ARG A 66 2.45 -18.15 -3.29
C ARG A 66 1.65 -19.14 -2.42
N ASP A 67 2.32 -19.70 -1.41
CA ASP A 67 1.70 -20.56 -0.38
C ASP A 67 1.72 -19.81 0.97
N PRO A 68 0.73 -18.93 1.23
CA PRO A 68 0.68 -18.15 2.45
C PRO A 68 0.37 -19.03 3.68
N GLU A 69 -0.39 -20.12 3.54
CA GLU A 69 -0.68 -21.09 4.60
C GLU A 69 0.60 -21.80 5.08
N GLY A 70 1.40 -22.33 4.15
CA GLY A 70 2.71 -22.92 4.46
C GLY A 70 3.65 -21.89 5.08
N ALA A 71 3.62 -20.63 4.60
CA ALA A 71 4.45 -19.57 5.15
C ALA A 71 4.11 -19.27 6.61
N VAL A 72 2.83 -19.12 6.95
CA VAL A 72 2.43 -18.84 8.34
C VAL A 72 2.63 -20.05 9.25
N ALA A 73 2.52 -21.28 8.74
CA ALA A 73 2.80 -22.48 9.51
C ALA A 73 4.26 -22.50 9.99
N GLU A 74 5.20 -22.11 9.12
CA GLU A 74 6.61 -21.99 9.47
C GLU A 74 6.88 -20.77 10.36
N PHE A 75 6.29 -19.61 10.09
CA PHE A 75 6.45 -18.43 10.97
C PHE A 75 5.91 -18.66 12.38
N ASP A 76 4.86 -19.48 12.52
CA ASP A 76 4.32 -19.88 13.83
C ASP A 76 5.27 -20.76 14.65
N GLN A 77 6.26 -21.41 14.01
CA GLN A 77 7.31 -22.17 14.71
C GLN A 77 8.43 -21.26 15.24
N VAL A 78 8.48 -19.99 14.85
CA VAL A 78 9.52 -19.06 15.31
C VAL A 78 9.20 -18.61 16.74
N THR A 79 10.01 -19.07 17.69
CA THR A 79 9.78 -18.85 19.13
C THR A 79 10.22 -17.47 19.61
N ASN A 80 11.23 -16.88 18.95
CA ASN A 80 11.67 -15.51 19.20
C ASN A 80 11.23 -14.61 18.05
N LEU A 81 10.15 -13.85 18.26
CA LEU A 81 9.59 -12.98 17.20
C LEU A 81 10.55 -11.85 16.79
N ASP A 82 11.57 -11.54 17.58
CA ASP A 82 12.59 -10.56 17.21
C ASP A 82 13.37 -11.00 15.96
N ASP A 83 13.48 -12.31 15.74
CA ASP A 83 14.13 -12.89 14.55
C ASP A 83 13.32 -12.62 13.26
N LEU A 84 12.03 -12.26 13.37
CA LEU A 84 11.17 -11.92 12.23
C LEU A 84 11.27 -10.45 11.81
N LEU A 85 11.79 -9.57 12.67
CA LEU A 85 11.62 -8.12 12.51
C LEU A 85 12.33 -7.56 11.28
N ALA A 86 13.48 -8.13 10.91
CA ALA A 86 14.19 -7.74 9.68
C ALA A 86 13.37 -7.98 8.40
N LYS A 87 12.35 -8.84 8.47
CA LYS A 87 11.42 -9.15 7.37
C LYS A 87 9.97 -8.88 7.76
N ALA A 88 9.73 -8.01 8.76
CA ALA A 88 8.41 -7.80 9.38
C ALA A 88 7.29 -7.53 8.37
N GLY A 89 7.50 -6.66 7.38
CA GLY A 89 6.47 -6.36 6.37
C GLY A 89 6.06 -7.58 5.54
N LEU A 90 7.02 -8.46 5.23
CA LEU A 90 6.76 -9.69 4.47
C LEU A 90 6.06 -10.76 5.31
N VAL A 91 6.47 -10.88 6.58
CA VAL A 91 5.88 -11.80 7.55
C VAL A 91 4.45 -11.38 7.86
N ALA A 92 4.22 -10.11 8.20
CA ALA A 92 2.90 -9.54 8.45
C ALA A 92 2.00 -9.66 7.21
N GLY A 93 2.55 -9.43 6.01
CA GLY A 93 1.86 -9.65 4.75
C GLY A 93 1.48 -11.10 4.46
N SER A 94 2.17 -12.08 5.05
CA SER A 94 1.78 -13.50 4.92
C SER A 94 0.65 -13.83 5.89
N TYR A 95 0.71 -13.33 7.13
CA TYR A 95 -0.38 -13.45 8.09
C TYR A 95 -1.67 -12.79 7.60
N SER A 96 -1.60 -11.62 6.95
CA SER A 96 -2.79 -10.94 6.44
C SER A 96 -3.46 -11.66 5.27
N GLN A 97 -2.70 -12.39 4.43
CA GLN A 97 -3.25 -13.19 3.33
C GLN A 97 -4.12 -14.36 3.81
N VAL A 98 -3.88 -14.84 5.03
CA VAL A 98 -4.72 -15.86 5.71
C VAL A 98 -5.64 -15.24 6.76
N GLU A 99 -5.92 -13.94 6.65
CA GLU A 99 -6.83 -13.17 7.53
C GLU A 99 -6.42 -13.14 9.02
N ARG A 100 -5.18 -13.50 9.36
CA ARG A 100 -4.64 -13.43 10.74
C ARG A 100 -4.10 -12.03 11.05
N TYR A 101 -4.97 -11.03 10.94
CA TYR A 101 -4.61 -9.62 11.10
C TYR A 101 -4.02 -9.28 12.48
N ASP A 102 -4.46 -9.93 13.56
CA ASP A 102 -3.91 -9.69 14.90
C ASP A 102 -2.42 -10.06 15.00
N LYS A 103 -2.03 -11.21 14.44
CA LYS A 103 -0.61 -11.61 14.36
C LYS A 103 0.18 -10.68 13.46
N ALA A 104 -0.38 -10.29 12.32
CA ALA A 104 0.26 -9.31 11.44
C ALA A 104 0.55 -8.00 12.18
N ILE A 105 -0.42 -7.49 12.96
CA ILE A 105 -0.29 -6.27 13.75
C ILE A 105 0.73 -6.46 14.88
N GLU A 106 0.77 -7.59 15.58
CA GLU A 106 1.76 -7.87 16.63
C GLU A 106 3.20 -7.79 16.09
N ILE A 107 3.45 -8.42 14.93
CA ILE A 107 4.77 -8.36 14.27
C ILE A 107 5.13 -6.91 13.91
N LEU A 108 4.17 -6.15 13.38
CA LEU A 108 4.38 -4.75 13.02
C LEU A 108 4.62 -3.86 14.25
N ASP A 109 3.92 -4.10 15.36
CA ASP A 109 4.09 -3.35 16.61
C ASP A 109 5.52 -3.49 17.14
N ARG A 110 6.04 -4.73 17.18
CA ARG A 110 7.43 -4.99 17.58
C ARG A 110 8.44 -4.38 16.59
N ALA A 111 8.19 -4.50 15.29
CA ALA A 111 9.07 -3.96 14.27
C ALA A 111 9.14 -2.43 14.32
N ILE A 112 7.99 -1.77 14.54
CA ILE A 112 7.90 -0.32 14.73
C ILE A 112 8.64 0.13 15.99
N ALA A 113 8.55 -0.63 17.09
CA ALA A 113 9.28 -0.33 18.32
C ALA A 113 10.81 -0.42 18.14
N SER A 114 11.28 -1.35 17.30
CA SER A 114 12.71 -1.55 17.01
C SER A 114 13.25 -0.54 15.97
N ASN A 115 12.62 -0.48 14.79
CA ASN A 115 13.03 0.42 13.71
C ASN A 115 11.84 0.85 12.84
N ALA A 116 11.17 1.93 13.24
CA ALA A 116 10.01 2.46 12.54
C ALA A 116 10.36 3.10 11.18
N ASN A 117 9.63 2.70 10.14
CA ASN A 117 9.62 3.36 8.83
C ASN A 117 8.18 3.59 8.33
N ALA A 118 8.04 4.30 7.21
CA ALA A 118 6.73 4.66 6.66
C ALA A 118 5.90 3.43 6.26
N ASP A 119 6.52 2.42 5.65
CA ASP A 119 5.83 1.22 5.16
C ASP A 119 5.27 0.39 6.31
N LEU A 120 6.00 0.23 7.42
CA LEU A 120 5.51 -0.51 8.59
C LEU A 120 4.27 0.16 9.21
N TYR A 121 4.27 1.50 9.31
CA TYR A 121 3.08 2.22 9.76
C TYR A 121 1.92 2.04 8.79
N ALA A 122 2.16 2.20 7.48
CA ALA A 122 1.13 2.05 6.47
C ALA A 122 0.49 0.66 6.48
N LEU A 123 1.30 -0.42 6.56
CA LEU A 123 0.82 -1.79 6.66
C LEU A 123 0.00 -2.01 7.93
N ARG A 124 0.43 -1.46 9.08
CA ARG A 124 -0.34 -1.59 10.32
C ARG A 124 -1.68 -0.88 10.22
N GLY A 125 -1.70 0.31 9.62
CA GLY A 125 -2.93 1.05 9.33
C GLY A 125 -3.86 0.27 8.40
N GLU A 126 -3.32 -0.37 7.37
CA GLU A 126 -4.06 -1.20 6.42
C GLU A 126 -4.72 -2.40 7.10
N TYR A 127 -3.97 -3.15 7.93
CA TYR A 127 -4.51 -4.32 8.62
C TYR A 127 -5.53 -3.94 9.70
N LYS A 128 -5.35 -2.78 10.36
CA LYS A 128 -6.39 -2.22 11.23
C LYS A 128 -7.65 -1.85 10.44
N CYS A 129 -7.52 -1.30 9.22
CA CYS A 129 -8.66 -1.05 8.35
C CYS A 129 -9.38 -2.34 7.94
N ALA A 130 -8.64 -3.42 7.64
CA ALA A 130 -9.21 -4.73 7.34
C ALA A 130 -10.04 -5.28 8.53
N GLN A 131 -9.63 -4.97 9.77
CA GLN A 131 -10.40 -5.26 10.98
C GLN A 131 -11.51 -4.24 11.30
N GLY A 132 -11.76 -3.25 10.43
CA GLY A 132 -12.74 -2.19 10.68
C GLY A 132 -12.32 -1.14 11.72
N ARG A 133 -11.08 -1.21 12.22
CA ARG A 133 -10.51 -0.32 13.25
C ARG A 133 -10.03 1.01 12.66
N PHE A 134 -10.90 1.71 11.94
CA PHE A 134 -10.54 2.91 11.17
C PHE A 134 -9.98 4.04 12.03
N ALA A 135 -10.51 4.25 13.24
CA ALA A 135 -10.03 5.27 14.17
C ALA A 135 -8.58 5.05 14.58
N GLU A 136 -8.17 3.78 14.73
CA GLU A 136 -6.81 3.38 15.11
C GLU A 136 -5.83 3.35 13.93
N ALA A 137 -6.35 3.26 12.70
CA ALA A 137 -5.55 3.28 11.48
C ALA A 137 -5.13 4.69 11.05
N ILE A 138 -5.98 5.70 11.24
CA ILE A 138 -5.68 7.10 10.91
C ILE A 138 -4.34 7.60 11.49
N PRO A 139 -4.01 7.43 12.79
CA PRO A 139 -2.71 7.88 13.30
C PRO A 139 -1.52 7.16 12.66
N ASP A 140 -1.69 5.94 12.17
CA ASP A 140 -0.64 5.21 11.46
C ASP A 140 -0.35 5.82 10.10
N TYR A 141 -1.38 6.16 9.32
CA TYR A 141 -1.19 6.89 8.07
C TYR A 141 -0.58 8.28 8.28
N LYS A 142 -0.95 8.98 9.36
CA LYS A 142 -0.29 10.25 9.73
C LYS A 142 1.19 10.06 10.04
N LYS A 143 1.56 8.99 10.75
CA LYS A 143 2.98 8.69 11.04
C LYS A 143 3.74 8.27 9.79
N ALA A 144 3.14 7.49 8.89
CA ALA A 144 3.72 7.14 7.60
C ALA A 144 4.01 8.39 6.76
N ALA A 145 3.05 9.31 6.70
CA ALA A 145 3.16 10.61 6.02
C ALA A 145 4.30 11.49 6.55
N LEU A 146 4.67 11.37 7.84
CA LEU A 146 5.79 12.11 8.43
C LEU A 146 7.15 11.47 8.14
N LYS A 147 7.18 10.16 7.84
CA LYS A 147 8.41 9.40 7.61
C LYS A 147 8.82 9.36 6.15
N ASP A 148 7.90 9.60 5.23
CA ASP A 148 8.15 9.61 3.79
C ASP A 148 7.52 10.86 3.15
N SER A 149 8.38 11.81 2.80
CA SER A 149 7.99 13.06 2.16
C SER A 149 7.52 12.90 0.72
N ASP A 150 7.95 11.83 0.04
CA ASP A 150 7.67 11.57 -1.38
C ASP A 150 6.32 10.87 -1.59
N ARG A 151 5.81 10.22 -0.54
CA ARG A 151 4.47 9.60 -0.50
C ARG A 151 3.53 10.25 0.51
N GLN A 152 3.87 11.43 1.00
CA GLN A 152 3.14 12.11 2.07
C GLN A 152 1.65 12.29 1.73
N ARG A 153 1.31 12.81 0.54
CA ARG A 153 -0.09 12.99 0.11
C ARG A 153 -0.83 11.67 -0.02
N ALA A 154 -0.17 10.61 -0.50
CA ALA A 154 -0.80 9.31 -0.63
C ALA A 154 -1.28 8.79 0.73
N TYR A 155 -0.43 8.84 1.76
CA TYR A 155 -0.81 8.44 3.11
C TYR A 155 -1.87 9.34 3.73
N LEU A 156 -1.75 10.67 3.57
CA LEU A 156 -2.75 11.61 4.07
C LEU A 156 -4.10 11.47 3.35
N CYS A 157 -4.11 11.08 2.07
CA CYS A 157 -5.33 10.77 1.32
C CYS A 157 -6.08 9.60 1.95
N VAL A 158 -5.37 8.52 2.30
CA VAL A 158 -5.99 7.37 2.97
C VAL A 158 -6.54 7.79 4.34
N GLY A 159 -5.75 8.51 5.15
CA GLY A 159 -6.23 9.04 6.42
C GLY A 159 -7.46 9.96 6.29
N GLY A 160 -7.48 10.80 5.25
CA GLY A 160 -8.59 11.70 4.93
C GLY A 160 -9.86 10.94 4.54
N GLU A 161 -9.73 9.91 3.70
CA GLU A 161 -10.84 9.05 3.31
C GLU A 161 -11.43 8.31 4.52
N LEU A 162 -10.58 7.80 5.42
CA LEU A 162 -11.05 7.17 6.66
C LEU A 162 -11.80 8.14 7.58
N LEU A 163 -11.31 9.37 7.73
CA LEU A 163 -12.00 10.42 8.48
C LEU A 163 -13.34 10.78 7.82
N ARG A 164 -13.37 10.90 6.50
CA ARG A 164 -14.57 11.17 5.70
C ARG A 164 -15.64 10.09 5.90
N ARG A 165 -15.24 8.81 5.88
CA ARG A 165 -16.13 7.66 6.14
C ARG A 165 -16.69 7.64 7.56
N GLN A 166 -15.95 8.18 8.53
CA GLN A 166 -16.43 8.37 9.91
C GLN A 166 -17.31 9.62 10.09
N GLY A 167 -17.59 10.37 9.02
CA GLY A 167 -18.33 11.65 9.10
C GLY A 167 -17.52 12.82 9.66
N LYS A 168 -16.22 12.63 9.93
CA LYS A 168 -15.30 13.65 10.44
C LYS A 168 -14.75 14.51 9.30
N VAL A 169 -15.65 15.07 8.49
CA VAL A 169 -15.31 15.72 7.22
C VAL A 169 -14.40 16.94 7.40
N LYS A 170 -14.61 17.73 8.45
CA LYS A 170 -13.76 18.89 8.77
C LYS A 170 -12.32 18.47 9.10
N GLU A 171 -12.16 17.38 9.86
CA GLU A 171 -10.84 16.81 10.15
C GLU A 171 -10.19 16.23 8.89
N ALA A 172 -10.97 15.59 8.02
CA ALA A 172 -10.49 15.08 6.73
C ALA A 172 -9.94 16.22 5.86
N LEU A 173 -10.69 17.32 5.68
CA LEU A 173 -10.24 18.49 4.94
C LEU A 173 -8.98 19.11 5.54
N SER A 174 -8.95 19.28 6.87
CA SER A 174 -7.74 19.80 7.55
C SER A 174 -6.52 18.90 7.32
N LEU A 175 -6.71 17.58 7.32
CA LEU A 175 -5.64 16.64 7.01
C LEU A 175 -5.16 16.74 5.55
N LEU A 176 -6.10 16.90 4.62
CA LEU A 176 -5.80 17.09 3.20
C LEU A 176 -5.16 18.48 2.93
N ASP A 177 -5.42 19.50 3.74
CA ASP A 177 -4.75 20.79 3.59
C ASP A 177 -3.27 20.72 3.99
N VAL A 178 -2.91 19.83 4.92
CA VAL A 178 -1.50 19.55 5.26
C VAL A 178 -0.77 18.96 4.06
N GLY A 179 -1.37 17.99 3.36
CA GLY A 179 -0.72 17.36 2.19
C GLY A 179 -0.61 18.27 0.97
N LEU A 180 -1.44 19.30 0.84
CA LEU A 180 -1.27 20.33 -0.20
C LEU A 180 -0.03 21.19 0.01
N LYS A 181 0.41 21.36 1.26
CA LYS A 181 1.62 22.13 1.63
C LYS A 181 2.89 21.27 1.59
N ALA A 182 2.74 19.96 1.43
CA ALA A 182 3.85 19.04 1.35
C ALA A 182 4.70 19.29 0.08
N PRO A 183 6.04 19.20 0.17
CA PRO A 183 6.95 19.25 -0.99
C PRO A 183 6.78 18.04 -1.94
N ASP A 184 5.82 17.17 -1.63
CA ASP A 184 5.48 15.95 -2.32
C ASP A 184 5.32 16.12 -3.84
N ARG A 185 5.90 15.19 -4.59
CA ARG A 185 5.86 15.10 -6.05
C ARG A 185 4.79 14.14 -6.56
N SER A 186 4.11 13.40 -5.69
CA SER A 186 3.00 12.53 -6.03
C SER A 186 1.83 13.38 -6.54
N SER A 187 1.70 13.41 -7.86
CA SER A 187 0.62 14.04 -8.59
C SER A 187 -0.49 12.99 -8.76
N ASP A 188 -1.28 12.77 -7.70
CA ASP A 188 -2.35 11.77 -7.72
C ASP A 188 -3.72 12.46 -7.79
N GLY A 189 -4.47 12.18 -8.88
CA GLY A 189 -5.84 12.65 -9.05
C GLY A 189 -6.77 12.17 -7.94
N LYS A 190 -6.49 11.02 -7.31
CA LYS A 190 -7.27 10.49 -6.18
C LYS A 190 -7.25 11.40 -4.96
N TYR A 191 -6.15 12.13 -4.75
CA TYR A 191 -6.06 13.10 -3.67
C TYR A 191 -7.16 14.16 -3.76
N TYR A 192 -7.33 14.70 -4.97
CA TYR A 192 -8.33 15.72 -5.26
C TYR A 192 -9.74 15.14 -5.31
N LEU A 193 -9.90 13.87 -5.69
CA LEU A 193 -11.17 13.16 -5.58
C LEU A 193 -11.63 13.06 -4.12
N CYS A 194 -10.75 12.62 -3.21
CA CYS A 194 -11.04 12.54 -1.78
C CYS A 194 -11.45 13.92 -1.23
N ARG A 195 -10.72 14.97 -1.64
CA ARG A 195 -11.02 16.36 -1.24
C ARG A 195 -12.37 16.84 -1.80
N ALA A 196 -12.68 16.53 -3.05
CA ALA A 196 -13.96 16.86 -3.68
C ALA A 196 -15.14 16.16 -2.97
N MET A 197 -14.99 14.88 -2.65
CA MET A 197 -16.01 14.13 -1.88
C MET A 197 -16.22 14.71 -0.48
N CYS A 198 -15.16 15.21 0.18
CA CYS A 198 -15.30 15.91 1.45
C CYS A 198 -16.11 17.21 1.30
N TYR A 199 -15.79 18.04 0.30
CA TYR A 199 -16.56 19.26 0.02
C TYR A 199 -18.02 18.96 -0.35
N GLY A 200 -18.27 17.91 -1.14
CA GLY A 200 -19.61 17.45 -1.47
C GLY A 200 -20.43 17.05 -0.24
N GLN A 201 -19.82 16.39 0.76
CA GLN A 201 -20.51 16.03 2.01
C GLN A 201 -20.92 17.24 2.86
N ILE A 202 -20.23 18.38 2.72
CA ILE A 202 -20.61 19.64 3.38
C ILE A 202 -21.39 20.58 2.45
N ASN A 203 -21.82 20.09 1.28
CA ASN A 203 -22.54 20.85 0.24
C ASN A 203 -21.78 22.08 -0.29
N ASP A 204 -20.45 22.10 -0.18
CA ASP A 204 -19.61 23.13 -0.80
C ASP A 204 -19.31 22.74 -2.25
N TRP A 205 -20.36 22.79 -3.08
CA TRP A 205 -20.31 22.39 -4.48
C TRP A 205 -19.28 23.17 -5.32
N PRO A 206 -19.05 24.48 -5.12
CA PRO A 206 -17.99 25.20 -5.81
C PRO A 206 -16.59 24.64 -5.53
N LEU A 207 -16.24 24.39 -4.27
CA LEU A 207 -14.92 23.84 -3.93
C LEU A 207 -14.79 22.36 -4.30
N ALA A 208 -15.89 21.61 -4.27
CA ALA A 208 -15.93 20.24 -4.77
C ALA A 208 -15.64 20.18 -6.28
N GLU A 209 -16.32 21.01 -7.07
CA GLU A 209 -16.10 21.13 -8.52
C GLU A 209 -14.68 21.56 -8.85
N GLN A 210 -14.16 22.57 -8.14
CA GLN A 210 -12.79 23.03 -8.32
C GLN A 210 -11.78 21.90 -8.04
N SER A 211 -12.00 21.14 -6.96
CA SER A 211 -11.14 20.01 -6.60
C SER A 211 -11.19 18.94 -7.69
N CYS A 212 -12.37 18.56 -8.18
CA CYS A 212 -12.49 17.62 -9.30
C CYS A 212 -11.75 18.13 -10.55
N SER A 213 -11.91 19.41 -10.90
CA SER A 213 -11.28 20.02 -12.06
C SER A 213 -9.74 20.04 -11.97
N ILE A 214 -9.17 20.23 -10.78
CA ILE A 214 -7.72 20.08 -10.58
C ILE A 214 -7.31 18.60 -10.70
N GLY A 215 -8.05 17.70 -10.07
CA GLY A 215 -7.79 16.26 -10.14
C GLY A 215 -7.80 15.71 -11.57
N LEU A 216 -8.74 16.17 -12.41
CA LEU A 216 -8.84 15.76 -13.81
C LEU A 216 -7.63 16.21 -14.62
N LYS A 217 -7.17 17.45 -14.44
CA LYS A 217 -5.93 17.93 -15.11
C LYS A 217 -4.72 17.08 -14.73
N ILE A 218 -4.62 16.68 -13.47
CA ILE A 218 -3.53 15.82 -12.99
C ILE A 218 -3.63 14.43 -13.62
N ALA A 219 -4.82 13.82 -13.61
CA ALA A 219 -5.05 12.51 -14.21
C ALA A 219 -4.76 12.52 -15.72
N ASP A 220 -5.22 13.56 -16.44
CA ASP A 220 -4.95 13.73 -17.88
C ASP A 220 -3.45 13.82 -18.18
N ASN A 221 -2.72 14.62 -17.39
CA ASN A 221 -1.26 14.73 -17.53
C ASN A 221 -0.55 13.40 -17.23
N ALA A 222 -1.02 12.67 -16.22
CA ALA A 222 -0.45 11.37 -15.86
C ALA A 222 -0.69 10.32 -16.95
N ILE A 223 -1.92 10.24 -17.48
CA ILE A 223 -2.29 9.35 -18.60
C ILE A 223 -1.47 9.70 -19.85
N ALA A 224 -1.35 10.98 -20.19
CA ALA A 224 -0.58 11.42 -21.35
C ALA A 224 0.91 11.06 -21.24
N LYS A 225 1.50 11.22 -20.05
CA LYS A 225 2.91 10.87 -19.80
C LYS A 225 3.15 9.36 -19.83
N ALA A 226 2.15 8.56 -19.46
CA ALA A 226 2.30 7.12 -19.38
C ALA A 226 2.53 6.46 -20.75
N ALA A 227 2.28 7.16 -21.88
CA ALA A 227 2.60 6.85 -23.29
C ALA A 227 2.14 5.47 -23.85
N ARG A 228 1.80 4.52 -22.99
CA ARG A 228 1.47 3.10 -23.22
C ARG A 228 0.70 2.50 -22.02
N ALA A 229 -0.02 3.33 -21.26
CA ALA A 229 -0.87 2.78 -20.19
C ALA A 229 -1.93 1.89 -20.85
N ARG A 230 -2.02 0.63 -20.42
CA ARG A 230 -3.17 -0.22 -20.74
C ARG A 230 -4.41 0.46 -20.18
N HIS A 231 -5.52 0.36 -20.91
CA HIS A 231 -6.82 0.74 -20.39
C HIS A 231 -7.09 0.01 -19.06
N GLY A 232 -7.74 0.71 -18.12
CA GLY A 232 -7.94 0.27 -16.74
C GLY A 232 -6.81 0.69 -15.81
N SER A 233 -6.01 1.70 -16.16
CA SER A 233 -4.97 2.21 -15.27
C SER A 233 -5.59 2.84 -14.01
N VAL A 234 -4.79 2.93 -12.95
CA VAL A 234 -5.18 3.58 -11.69
C VAL A 234 -5.63 5.03 -11.92
N GLU A 235 -4.98 5.71 -12.86
CA GLU A 235 -5.25 7.08 -13.27
C GLU A 235 -6.54 7.21 -14.07
N GLU A 236 -6.85 6.27 -14.96
CA GLU A 236 -8.13 6.24 -15.69
C GLU A 236 -9.31 5.96 -14.77
N ILE A 237 -9.17 5.04 -13.81
CA ILE A 237 -10.18 4.81 -12.77
C ILE A 237 -10.41 6.09 -11.96
N ALA A 238 -9.32 6.77 -11.55
CA ALA A 238 -9.41 8.03 -10.83
C ALA A 238 -10.09 9.11 -11.67
N LYS A 239 -9.73 9.25 -12.95
CA LYS A 239 -10.36 10.17 -13.91
C LYS A 239 -11.85 9.90 -14.05
N SER A 240 -12.23 8.63 -14.19
CA SER A 240 -13.61 8.19 -14.29
C SER A 240 -14.44 8.61 -13.07
N GLN A 241 -13.91 8.40 -11.87
CA GLN A 241 -14.56 8.81 -10.62
C GLN A 241 -14.64 10.33 -10.46
N LEU A 242 -13.59 11.05 -10.84
CA LEU A 242 -13.56 12.52 -10.83
C LEU A 242 -14.62 13.13 -11.76
N LEU A 243 -14.82 12.56 -12.96
CA LEU A 243 -15.86 12.98 -13.89
C LEU A 243 -17.26 12.80 -13.26
N LEU A 244 -17.51 11.64 -12.66
CA LEU A 244 -18.80 11.37 -12.02
C LEU A 244 -19.07 12.31 -10.84
N GLU A 245 -18.08 12.54 -9.98
CA GLU A 245 -18.21 13.47 -8.86
C GLU A 245 -18.38 14.93 -9.34
N ARG A 246 -17.68 15.34 -10.41
CA ARG A 246 -17.84 16.68 -10.97
C ARG A 246 -19.20 16.88 -11.62
N ALA A 247 -19.73 15.85 -12.29
CA ALA A 247 -21.09 15.87 -12.82
C ALA A 247 -22.13 16.13 -11.72
N LYS A 248 -22.00 15.45 -10.57
CA LYS A 248 -22.85 15.71 -9.39
C LYS A 248 -22.74 17.17 -8.93
N CYS A 249 -21.51 17.70 -8.85
CA CYS A 249 -21.30 19.11 -8.49
C CYS A 249 -22.00 20.04 -9.49
N TYR A 250 -21.91 19.75 -10.79
CA TYR A 250 -22.58 20.54 -11.83
C TYR A 250 -24.10 20.51 -11.74
N ASP A 251 -24.71 19.38 -11.36
CA ASP A 251 -26.16 19.33 -11.13
C ASP A 251 -26.58 20.31 -10.02
N HIS A 252 -25.87 20.29 -8.89
CA HIS A 252 -26.13 21.19 -7.77
C HIS A 252 -25.86 22.67 -8.10
N LEU A 253 -24.93 22.93 -9.01
CA LEU A 253 -24.61 24.27 -9.50
C LEU A 253 -25.50 24.74 -10.67
N GLY A 254 -26.48 23.94 -11.11
CA GLY A 254 -27.36 24.26 -12.22
C GLY A 254 -26.71 24.19 -13.61
N LYS A 255 -25.50 23.62 -13.73
CA LYS A 255 -24.71 23.52 -14.96
C LYS A 255 -25.01 22.22 -15.72
N LYS A 256 -26.29 21.96 -16.04
CA LYS A 256 -26.79 20.68 -16.57
C LYS A 256 -26.06 20.17 -17.82
N ASN A 257 -25.70 21.07 -18.75
CA ASN A 257 -24.98 20.69 -19.98
C ASN A 257 -23.59 20.14 -19.65
N LEU A 258 -22.87 20.76 -18.72
CA LEU A 258 -21.55 20.29 -18.29
C LEU A 258 -21.66 18.96 -17.52
N ALA A 259 -22.70 18.78 -16.70
CA ALA A 259 -22.97 17.51 -16.03
C ALA A 259 -23.20 16.37 -17.04
N ALA A 260 -23.95 16.62 -18.11
CA ALA A 260 -24.18 15.63 -19.17
C ALA A 260 -22.89 15.23 -19.89
N LEU A 261 -22.03 16.22 -20.22
CA LEU A 261 -20.73 15.97 -20.85
C LEU A 261 -19.81 15.12 -19.97
N ASP A 262 -19.75 15.42 -18.66
CA ASP A 262 -18.93 14.63 -17.74
C ASP A 262 -19.44 13.19 -17.58
N ARG A 263 -20.77 12.97 -17.53
CA ARG A 263 -21.34 11.62 -17.50
C ARG A 263 -21.06 10.85 -18.78
N GLU A 264 -21.17 11.51 -19.94
CA GLU A 264 -20.86 10.89 -21.23
C GLU A 264 -19.37 10.49 -21.30
N ALA A 265 -18.48 11.37 -20.85
CA ALA A 265 -17.04 11.08 -20.78
C ALA A 265 -16.74 9.92 -19.81
N HIS A 266 -17.42 9.87 -18.66
CA HIS A 266 -17.33 8.76 -17.71
C HIS A 266 -17.74 7.42 -18.35
N LEU A 267 -18.90 7.38 -19.02
CA LEU A 267 -19.41 6.17 -19.68
C LEU A 267 -18.47 5.65 -20.78
N LYS A 268 -17.88 6.56 -21.57
CA LYS A 268 -16.88 6.18 -22.59
C LYS A 268 -15.65 5.55 -21.96
N LEU A 269 -15.20 6.08 -20.82
CA LEU A 269 -14.04 5.57 -20.11
C LEU A 269 -14.33 4.22 -19.44
N SER A 270 -15.51 4.05 -18.83
CA SER A 270 -15.89 2.78 -18.19
C SER A 270 -16.12 1.65 -19.19
N ALA A 271 -16.75 1.94 -20.34
CA ALA A 271 -16.95 0.94 -21.39
C ALA A 271 -15.61 0.42 -21.96
N ALA A 272 -14.65 1.32 -22.20
CA ALA A 272 -13.31 0.94 -22.63
C ALA A 272 -12.59 0.03 -21.61
N THR A 273 -12.78 0.27 -20.31
CA THR A 273 -12.17 -0.59 -19.28
C THR A 273 -12.80 -1.98 -19.17
N GLU A 274 -14.10 -2.13 -19.44
CA GLU A 274 -14.80 -3.42 -19.38
C GLU A 274 -14.42 -4.32 -20.57
N ASP A 275 -14.33 -3.76 -21.78
CA ASP A 275 -13.94 -4.49 -22.99
C ASP A 275 -12.52 -5.07 -22.88
N ASP A 276 -11.59 -4.33 -22.28
CA ASP A 276 -10.21 -4.80 -22.08
C ASP A 276 -10.08 -5.87 -20.99
N LEU A 277 -10.91 -5.82 -19.95
CA LEU A 277 -10.97 -6.89 -18.93
C LEU A 277 -11.51 -8.19 -19.52
N LEU A 278 -12.53 -8.12 -20.38
CA LEU A 278 -13.07 -9.27 -21.09
C LEU A 278 -12.06 -9.84 -22.09
N GLY A 279 -11.43 -8.98 -22.90
CA GLY A 279 -10.40 -9.40 -23.86
C GLY A 279 -9.13 -9.96 -23.22
N ALA A 280 -8.78 -9.52 -22.01
CA ALA A 280 -7.68 -10.09 -21.22
C ALA A 280 -8.05 -11.44 -20.59
N ALA A 281 -9.28 -11.60 -20.12
CA ALA A 281 -9.78 -12.86 -19.57
C ALA A 281 -9.85 -13.97 -20.63
N GLU A 282 -10.28 -13.64 -21.86
CA GLU A 282 -10.33 -14.60 -22.98
C GLU A 282 -8.95 -15.07 -23.44
N LYS A 283 -7.92 -14.23 -23.37
CA LYS A 283 -6.52 -14.59 -23.71
C LYS A 283 -5.81 -15.40 -22.62
N SER A 284 -6.42 -15.54 -21.44
CA SER A 284 -5.86 -16.26 -20.29
C SER A 284 -6.50 -17.64 -20.06
N ARG A 285 -7.41 -18.07 -20.94
CA ARG A 285 -7.97 -19.42 -21.04
C ARG A 285 -7.27 -20.20 -22.16
#